data_AF-A0A6V8N5V5-F1
#
_entry.id   AF-A0A6V8N5V5-F1
#
_cell.length_a   1.000
_cell.length_b   1.000
_cell.length_c   1.000
_cell.angle_alpha   90.00
_cell.angle_beta   90.00
_cell.angle_gamma   90.00
#
_symmetry.space_group_name_H-M   'P 1'
#
loop_
_entity.id
_entity.type
_entity.pdbx_description
1 polymer ?
#
loop_
_entity_poly.entity_id
_entity_poly.type
_entity_poly.pdbx_seq_one_letter_code
_entity_poly.pdbx_strand_id
1 'polypeptide(L)'
;MKTNQQQHTQGRLGISAGAAVLLVSLLIAGCGGGGGTPGAVNGVVPSVTPFTGNSYSVTTDNYGMTNPNYLAASTSTLGVVLRSALATSMSDPDFKTVSRIDIPAGVAAHGSYSLGSGGSGTPAFPGTVYFFNGHQSTLLRTVGGSISFSSFGANPGDRVTGSFSAVVEDGSDSATPKATYTIAASFDFVNETAGAVLPAPAAASAAAPSYDAKCAACHALGSYDSTTQGASDLALKGGKLTSQFGSDLPGHQGVTLSQGELSGLKVLLNAY
;
A
#
# COMPACT_ATOMS: atom_id res chain seq x y z
N MET A 1 -55.79 11.66 -42.62
CA MET A 1 -55.84 10.70 -43.74
C MET A 1 -54.49 10.00 -43.84
N LYS A 2 -54.52 8.66 -43.97
CA LYS A 2 -53.42 7.71 -44.28
C LYS A 2 -52.43 7.35 -43.16
N THR A 3 -52.89 6.37 -42.39
CA THR A 3 -52.20 5.21 -41.82
C THR A 3 -51.00 4.69 -42.61
N ASN A 4 -49.96 4.20 -41.91
CA ASN A 4 -49.18 3.07 -42.41
C ASN A 4 -48.80 2.12 -41.26
N GLN A 5 -49.38 0.93 -41.35
CA GLN A 5 -49.30 -0.18 -40.42
C GLN A 5 -48.51 -1.26 -41.15
N GLN A 6 -47.35 -1.66 -40.64
CA GLN A 6 -46.65 -2.86 -41.13
C GLN A 6 -46.64 -3.95 -40.07
N GLN A 7 -47.40 -5.00 -40.40
CA GLN A 7 -47.44 -6.29 -39.74
C GLN A 7 -46.23 -7.11 -40.18
N HIS A 8 -45.58 -7.80 -39.25
CA HIS A 8 -44.78 -8.98 -39.57
C HIS A 8 -45.18 -10.17 -38.69
N THR A 9 -45.97 -11.02 -39.35
CA THR A 9 -46.12 -12.47 -39.34
C THR A 9 -45.39 -13.28 -38.27
N GLN A 10 -46.21 -14.05 -37.54
CA GLN A 10 -45.83 -15.15 -36.65
C GLN A 10 -45.31 -16.36 -37.45
N GLY A 11 -44.22 -16.97 -36.96
CA GLY A 11 -43.78 -18.31 -37.34
C GLY A 11 -43.63 -19.16 -36.08
N ARG A 12 -44.62 -20.05 -35.85
CA ARG A 12 -44.56 -21.13 -34.85
C ARG A 12 -43.63 -22.23 -35.36
N LEU A 13 -42.71 -22.69 -34.52
CA LEU A 13 -42.08 -24.01 -34.61
C LEU A 13 -42.06 -24.61 -33.20
N GLY A 14 -42.99 -25.54 -32.98
CA GLY A 14 -42.95 -26.44 -31.84
C GLY A 14 -42.07 -27.63 -32.18
N ILE A 15 -41.13 -27.95 -31.28
CA ILE A 15 -40.47 -29.25 -31.24
C ILE A 15 -40.49 -29.70 -29.78
N SER A 16 -41.35 -30.68 -29.51
CA SER A 16 -41.31 -31.55 -28.35
C SER A 16 -40.34 -32.70 -28.64
N ALA A 17 -39.28 -32.83 -27.84
CA ALA A 17 -38.46 -34.05 -27.79
C ALA A 17 -37.86 -34.20 -26.39
N GLY A 18 -37.97 -35.39 -25.83
CA GLY A 18 -37.75 -35.70 -24.43
C GLY A 18 -36.34 -35.46 -23.91
N ALA A 19 -36.26 -35.00 -22.66
CA ALA A 19 -35.04 -34.99 -21.89
C ALA A 19 -34.73 -36.40 -21.39
N ALA A 20 -33.79 -37.08 -22.06
CA ALA A 20 -33.03 -38.15 -21.44
C ALA A 20 -32.03 -37.51 -20.46
N VAL A 21 -32.21 -37.79 -19.16
CA VAL A 21 -31.27 -37.39 -18.11
C VAL A 21 -30.02 -38.25 -18.23
N LEU A 22 -29.02 -37.74 -18.95
CA LEU A 22 -27.67 -38.28 -18.95
C LEU A 22 -26.93 -37.65 -17.76
N LEU A 23 -26.71 -38.43 -16.70
CA LEU A 23 -25.85 -38.07 -15.58
C LEU A 23 -24.40 -38.02 -16.06
N VAL A 24 -23.94 -36.83 -16.43
CA VAL A 24 -22.52 -36.52 -16.61
C VAL A 24 -22.03 -35.91 -15.30
N SER A 25 -21.14 -36.63 -14.62
CA SER A 25 -20.40 -36.12 -13.46
C SER A 25 -19.41 -35.04 -13.91
N LEU A 26 -19.88 -33.80 -13.95
CA LEU A 26 -19.06 -32.62 -14.22
C LEU A 26 -18.53 -32.08 -12.88
N LEU A 27 -17.27 -32.38 -12.56
CA LEU A 27 -16.52 -31.73 -11.49
C LEU A 27 -16.24 -30.28 -11.92
N ILE A 28 -17.20 -29.38 -11.68
CA ILE A 28 -17.02 -27.93 -11.78
C ILE A 28 -16.40 -27.46 -10.46
N ALA A 29 -15.16 -26.96 -10.54
CA ALA A 29 -14.54 -26.15 -9.51
C ALA A 29 -15.41 -24.92 -9.23
N GLY A 30 -15.79 -24.76 -7.96
CA GLY A 30 -16.83 -23.84 -7.51
C GLY A 30 -16.53 -22.37 -7.82
N CYS A 31 -17.40 -21.77 -8.65
CA CYS A 31 -17.75 -20.36 -8.56
C CYS A 31 -18.82 -20.23 -7.46
N GLY A 32 -18.38 -19.97 -6.23
CA GLY A 32 -19.26 -19.77 -5.08
C GLY A 32 -19.50 -18.28 -4.83
N GLY A 33 -20.59 -17.74 -5.39
CA GLY A 33 -21.16 -16.48 -4.95
C GLY A 33 -21.84 -16.67 -3.59
N GLY A 34 -21.25 -16.09 -2.54
CA GLY A 34 -21.81 -16.08 -1.19
C GLY A 34 -21.72 -14.68 -0.62
N GLY A 35 -22.86 -13.99 -0.57
CA GLY A 35 -23.02 -12.79 0.25
C GLY A 35 -22.87 -13.16 1.71
N GLY A 36 -21.72 -12.80 2.29
CA GLY A 36 -21.41 -12.91 3.71
C GLY A 36 -20.59 -11.70 4.11
N THR A 37 -20.97 -11.09 5.23
CA THR A 37 -20.32 -10.02 5.99
C THR A 37 -18.83 -9.74 5.71
N PRO A 38 -18.35 -8.48 5.81
CA PRO A 38 -16.92 -8.15 5.72
C PRO A 38 -16.18 -8.62 6.99
N GLY A 39 -16.02 -9.93 7.12
CA GLY A 39 -15.01 -10.52 7.96
C GLY A 39 -13.71 -10.50 7.18
N ALA A 40 -12.75 -9.70 7.64
CA ALA A 40 -11.37 -9.77 7.18
C ALA A 40 -10.92 -11.24 7.10
N VAL A 41 -10.18 -11.59 6.06
CA VAL A 41 -9.58 -12.92 5.88
C VAL A 41 -8.48 -13.08 6.93
N ASN A 42 -8.88 -13.32 8.18
CA ASN A 42 -8.06 -13.33 9.39
C ASN A 42 -7.93 -14.78 9.90
N GLY A 43 -7.55 -15.71 9.01
CA GLY A 43 -7.67 -17.15 9.28
C GLY A 43 -6.43 -18.00 9.07
N VAL A 44 -5.37 -17.46 8.47
CA VAL A 44 -4.07 -18.13 8.47
C VAL A 44 -3.11 -17.18 9.15
N VAL A 45 -2.85 -17.42 10.42
CA VAL A 45 -1.64 -16.92 11.05
C VAL A 45 -0.55 -17.86 10.56
N PRO A 46 0.25 -17.51 9.54
CA PRO A 46 1.43 -18.32 9.24
C PRO A 46 2.25 -18.37 10.53
N SER A 47 2.58 -19.58 10.97
CA SER A 47 3.44 -19.80 12.12
C SER A 47 4.85 -19.33 11.75
N VAL A 48 5.06 -18.02 11.81
CA VAL A 48 6.35 -17.40 11.53
C VAL A 48 7.23 -17.48 12.77
N THR A 49 8.51 -17.79 12.55
CA THR A 49 9.49 -17.90 13.64
C THR A 49 9.96 -16.51 14.07
N PRO A 50 9.98 -16.19 15.37
CA PRO A 50 10.61 -14.97 15.87
C PRO A 50 12.07 -14.82 15.40
N PHE A 51 12.42 -13.70 14.79
CA PHE A 51 13.74 -13.43 14.23
C PHE A 51 14.04 -11.93 14.23
N THR A 52 15.16 -11.55 14.83
CA THR A 52 15.60 -10.16 14.98
C THR A 52 16.53 -9.70 13.85
N GLY A 53 16.94 -10.59 12.94
CA GLY A 53 17.85 -10.27 11.85
C GLY A 53 17.18 -9.68 10.61
N ASN A 54 15.85 -9.52 10.62
CA ASN A 54 15.14 -8.79 9.57
C ASN A 54 15.45 -7.29 9.70
N SER A 55 15.64 -6.61 8.58
CA SER A 55 15.85 -5.16 8.55
C SER A 55 15.11 -4.49 7.40
N TYR A 56 14.68 -3.26 7.65
CA TYR A 56 14.05 -2.39 6.67
C TYR A 56 14.43 -0.96 7.03
N SER A 57 15.04 -0.25 6.09
CA SER A 57 15.53 1.11 6.32
C SER A 57 15.11 2.01 5.17
N VAL A 58 14.30 3.03 5.49
CA VAL A 58 13.89 4.06 4.54
C VAL A 58 15.07 5.01 4.33
N THR A 59 15.60 5.06 3.11
CA THR A 59 16.77 5.87 2.74
C THR A 59 16.39 7.18 2.07
N THR A 60 15.17 7.30 1.54
CA THR A 60 14.60 8.54 1.03
C THR A 60 13.10 8.52 1.26
N ASP A 61 12.56 9.60 1.80
CA ASP A 61 11.14 9.75 2.02
C ASP A 61 10.69 11.21 1.86
N ASN A 62 10.08 11.49 0.72
CA ASN A 62 9.49 12.80 0.45
C ASN A 62 7.99 12.84 0.79
N TYR A 63 7.39 11.72 1.18
CA TYR A 63 5.96 11.59 1.47
C TYR A 63 5.62 11.77 2.95
N GLY A 64 6.44 11.23 3.86
CA GLY A 64 6.15 11.15 5.30
C GLY A 64 5.66 9.77 5.71
N MET A 65 6.43 8.74 5.37
CA MET A 65 6.19 7.37 5.79
C MET A 65 6.44 7.21 7.29
N THR A 66 5.50 6.61 8.00
CA THR A 66 5.68 6.16 9.37
C THR A 66 6.74 5.08 9.41
N ASN A 67 7.64 5.17 10.38
CA ASN A 67 8.66 4.17 10.58
C ASN A 67 8.02 2.88 11.14
N PRO A 68 8.22 1.72 10.49
CA PRO A 68 7.69 0.45 10.98
C PRO A 68 8.40 0.04 12.27
N ASN A 69 7.69 -0.63 13.17
CA ASN A 69 8.27 -1.25 14.37
C ASN A 69 8.18 -2.78 14.35
N TYR A 70 7.63 -3.37 13.28
CA TYR A 70 7.47 -4.81 13.13
C TYR A 70 7.78 -5.23 11.70
N LEU A 71 8.59 -6.26 11.52
CA LEU A 71 8.97 -6.82 10.22
C LEU A 71 8.58 -8.29 10.13
N ALA A 72 8.02 -8.70 9.00
CA ALA A 72 7.66 -10.08 8.73
C ALA A 72 7.89 -10.46 7.26
N ALA A 73 8.28 -11.70 7.01
CA ALA A 73 8.31 -12.31 5.68
C ALA A 73 7.61 -13.65 5.71
N SER A 74 6.73 -13.87 4.73
CA SER A 74 5.94 -15.09 4.58
C SER A 74 5.99 -15.56 3.13
N THR A 75 5.88 -16.85 2.93
CA THR A 75 5.89 -17.50 1.63
C THR A 75 4.56 -18.20 1.38
N SER A 76 4.23 -18.36 0.11
CA SER A 76 3.08 -19.12 -0.36
C SER A 76 3.41 -19.73 -1.71
N THR A 77 2.50 -20.54 -2.25
CA THR A 77 2.61 -21.02 -3.63
C THR A 77 2.60 -19.90 -4.67
N LEU A 78 2.13 -18.70 -4.30
CA LEU A 78 2.10 -17.53 -5.18
C LEU A 78 3.39 -16.69 -5.11
N GLY A 79 4.25 -16.92 -4.12
CA GLY A 79 5.50 -16.18 -3.94
C GLY A 79 5.79 -15.75 -2.51
N VAL A 80 6.71 -14.80 -2.37
CA VAL A 80 7.16 -14.22 -1.09
C VAL A 80 6.46 -12.88 -0.85
N VAL A 81 6.03 -12.65 0.38
CA VAL A 81 5.46 -11.39 0.85
C VAL A 81 6.33 -10.85 1.98
N LEU A 82 6.90 -9.67 1.76
CA LEU A 82 7.66 -8.92 2.76
C LEU A 82 6.78 -7.81 3.31
N ARG A 83 6.72 -7.65 4.64
CA ARG A 83 5.90 -6.63 5.31
C ARG A 83 6.74 -5.86 6.31
N SER A 84 6.56 -4.55 6.27
CA SER A 84 6.92 -3.65 7.36
C SER A 84 5.64 -3.06 7.94
N ALA A 85 5.51 -3.05 9.26
CA ALA A 85 4.24 -2.80 9.95
C ALA A 85 4.43 -2.06 11.27
N LEU A 86 3.33 -1.51 11.77
CA LEU A 86 3.13 -1.06 13.14
C LEU A 86 2.38 -2.18 13.86
N ALA A 87 3.08 -2.95 14.69
CA ALA A 87 2.51 -4.06 15.45
C ALA A 87 3.46 -4.50 16.58
N THR A 88 2.92 -5.26 17.51
CA THR A 88 3.68 -6.02 18.52
C THR A 88 3.85 -7.49 18.12
N SER A 89 2.96 -8.02 17.28
CA SER A 89 2.95 -9.40 16.79
C SER A 89 2.14 -9.55 15.50
N MET A 90 2.23 -10.70 14.82
CA MET A 90 1.36 -11.03 13.67
C MET A 90 -0.12 -11.18 14.05
N SER A 91 -0.42 -11.44 15.33
CA SER A 91 -1.78 -11.55 15.87
C SER A 91 -2.26 -10.26 16.53
N ASP A 92 -1.49 -9.18 16.41
CA ASP A 92 -1.87 -7.88 16.96
C ASP A 92 -3.17 -7.40 16.30
N PRO A 93 -4.25 -7.15 17.06
CA PRO A 93 -5.50 -6.62 16.50
C PRO A 93 -5.29 -5.24 15.86
N ASP A 94 -4.26 -4.51 16.26
CA ASP A 94 -3.87 -3.21 15.74
C ASP A 94 -2.76 -3.30 14.67
N PHE A 95 -2.52 -4.49 14.10
CA PHE A 95 -1.55 -4.66 13.01
C PHE A 95 -1.87 -3.74 11.84
N LYS A 96 -0.97 -2.78 11.58
CA LYS A 96 -1.10 -1.84 10.47
C LYS A 96 0.10 -1.94 9.55
N THR A 97 -0.13 -2.18 8.26
CA THR A 97 0.96 -2.25 7.29
C THR A 97 1.48 -0.84 6.98
N VAL A 98 2.80 -0.66 6.92
CA VAL A 98 3.45 0.56 6.44
C VAL A 98 3.79 0.39 4.97
N SER A 99 4.55 -0.66 4.65
CA SER A 99 4.87 -1.06 3.28
C SER A 99 4.82 -2.57 3.11
N ARG A 100 4.56 -3.01 1.88
CA ARG A 100 4.49 -4.42 1.50
C ARG A 100 5.11 -4.65 0.13
N ILE A 101 5.90 -5.70 0.01
CA ILE A 101 6.46 -6.15 -1.27
C ILE A 101 5.93 -7.56 -1.53
N ASP A 102 5.20 -7.71 -2.63
CA ASP A 102 4.76 -9.00 -3.15
C ASP A 102 5.70 -9.42 -4.27
N ILE A 103 6.37 -10.55 -4.12
CA ILE A 103 7.37 -11.07 -5.04
C ILE A 103 6.88 -12.42 -5.55
N PRO A 104 6.40 -12.53 -6.81
CA PRO A 104 5.88 -13.79 -7.31
C PRO A 104 7.00 -14.81 -7.51
N ALA A 105 6.60 -16.07 -7.67
CA ALA A 105 7.53 -17.12 -8.10
C ALA A 105 8.20 -16.76 -9.45
N GLY A 106 9.46 -17.17 -9.63
CA GLY A 106 10.20 -16.97 -10.88
C GLY A 106 10.99 -15.66 -10.98
N VAL A 107 11.01 -14.83 -9.93
CA VAL A 107 11.96 -13.71 -9.83
C VAL A 107 13.40 -14.26 -9.74
N ALA A 108 14.30 -13.69 -10.53
CA ALA A 108 15.71 -14.07 -10.52
C ALA A 108 16.35 -13.76 -9.16
N ALA A 109 17.23 -14.66 -8.69
CA ALA A 109 17.95 -14.53 -7.42
C ALA A 109 18.74 -13.20 -7.30
N HIS A 110 19.22 -12.70 -8.44
CA HIS A 110 19.85 -11.40 -8.59
C HIS A 110 19.23 -10.71 -9.80
N GLY A 111 18.82 -9.46 -9.65
CA GLY A 111 18.23 -8.73 -10.76
C GLY A 111 17.72 -7.36 -10.36
N SER A 112 17.69 -6.48 -11.35
CA SER A 112 17.06 -5.16 -11.25
C SER A 112 15.81 -5.17 -12.12
N TYR A 113 14.74 -4.62 -11.58
CA TYR A 113 13.45 -4.51 -12.24
C TYR A 113 12.97 -3.07 -12.17
N SER A 114 12.19 -2.68 -13.17
CA SER A 114 11.48 -1.40 -13.16
C SER A 114 10.16 -1.54 -12.40
N LEU A 115 9.85 -0.54 -11.60
CA LEU A 115 8.53 -0.38 -11.00
C LEU A 115 7.70 0.49 -11.95
N GLY A 116 6.49 0.05 -12.32
CA GLY A 116 5.68 0.69 -13.36
C GLY A 116 5.87 0.01 -14.73
N SER A 117 5.96 0.79 -15.81
CA SER A 117 6.14 0.26 -17.16
C SER A 117 7.61 -0.10 -17.43
N GLY A 118 7.86 -1.34 -17.87
CA GLY A 118 9.17 -1.82 -18.33
C GLY A 118 9.80 -0.92 -19.38
N GLY A 119 11.08 -0.60 -19.21
CA GLY A 119 11.88 0.17 -20.17
C GLY A 119 12.82 -0.71 -21.01
N SER A 120 13.42 -0.14 -22.05
CA SER A 120 14.45 -0.81 -22.85
C SER A 120 15.72 -1.04 -22.00
N GLY A 121 15.86 -2.21 -21.41
CA GLY A 121 17.06 -2.62 -20.66
C GLY A 121 16.80 -3.14 -19.24
N THR A 122 15.61 -2.87 -18.68
CA THR A 122 15.23 -3.36 -17.34
C THR A 122 13.83 -3.97 -17.40
N PRO A 123 13.66 -5.27 -17.15
CA PRO A 123 12.34 -5.90 -17.19
C PRO A 123 11.40 -5.25 -16.17
N ALA A 124 10.09 -5.28 -16.46
CA ALA A 124 9.08 -4.90 -15.48
C ALA A 124 9.16 -5.84 -14.28
N PHE A 125 9.03 -5.28 -13.07
CA PHE A 125 8.95 -6.11 -11.87
C PHE A 125 7.66 -6.92 -11.93
N PRO A 126 7.71 -8.26 -11.90
CA PRO A 126 6.51 -9.08 -11.98
C PRO A 126 5.67 -9.00 -10.68
N GLY A 127 6.25 -8.48 -9.60
CA GLY A 127 5.59 -8.26 -8.32
C GLY A 127 5.03 -6.86 -8.15
N THR A 128 4.78 -6.47 -6.90
CA THR A 128 4.25 -5.14 -6.57
C THR A 128 4.82 -4.63 -5.27
N VAL A 129 5.09 -3.32 -5.21
CA VAL A 129 5.44 -2.59 -3.99
C VAL A 129 4.25 -1.71 -3.61
N TYR A 130 3.73 -1.89 -2.41
CA TYR A 130 2.58 -1.18 -1.86
C TYR A 130 2.99 -0.29 -0.68
N PHE A 131 2.30 0.84 -0.55
CA PHE A 131 2.49 1.82 0.52
C PHE A 131 1.16 2.08 1.22
N PHE A 132 1.05 1.65 2.48
CA PHE A 132 -0.16 1.76 3.29
C PHE A 132 -0.04 2.80 4.38
N ASN A 133 1.20 3.05 4.83
CA ASN A 133 1.53 4.05 5.82
C ASN A 133 0.71 4.01 7.12
N GLY A 134 0.39 2.81 7.60
CA GLY A 134 -0.42 2.62 8.80
C GLY A 134 -1.93 2.57 8.55
N HIS A 135 -2.39 2.75 7.31
CA HIS A 135 -3.80 2.75 6.94
C HIS A 135 -4.25 1.39 6.38
N GLN A 136 -5.55 1.10 6.47
CA GLN A 136 -6.12 -0.11 5.87
C GLN A 136 -5.97 -0.13 4.34
N SER A 137 -6.07 1.05 3.73
CA SER A 137 -5.83 1.28 2.31
C SER A 137 -5.38 2.72 2.12
N THR A 138 -4.58 2.95 1.09
CA THR A 138 -4.28 4.29 0.60
C THR A 138 -4.63 4.38 -0.87
N LEU A 139 -4.64 5.59 -1.42
CA LEU A 139 -4.66 5.81 -2.87
C LEU A 139 -3.24 5.99 -3.43
N LEU A 140 -2.21 5.57 -2.69
CA LEU A 140 -0.83 5.63 -3.13
C LEU A 140 -0.58 4.54 -4.16
N ARG A 141 -0.18 4.96 -5.36
CA ARG A 141 0.10 4.06 -6.48
C ARG A 141 1.56 4.17 -6.88
N THR A 142 2.26 3.06 -6.89
CA THR A 142 3.59 2.97 -7.50
C THR A 142 3.45 3.12 -9.02
N VAL A 143 3.98 4.22 -9.56
CA VAL A 143 3.88 4.58 -10.99
C VAL A 143 5.23 4.50 -11.71
N GLY A 144 6.33 4.41 -10.96
CA GLY A 144 7.68 4.43 -11.52
C GLY A 144 8.72 3.92 -10.52
N GLY A 145 9.98 3.84 -10.99
CA GLY A 145 11.14 3.55 -10.15
C GLY A 145 11.81 2.22 -10.46
N SER A 146 12.56 1.70 -9.49
CA SER A 146 13.25 0.42 -9.60
C SER A 146 13.25 -0.36 -8.29
N ILE A 147 13.37 -1.68 -8.41
CA ILE A 147 13.64 -2.60 -7.32
C ILE A 147 14.77 -3.53 -7.75
N SER A 148 15.71 -3.77 -6.86
CA SER A 148 16.87 -4.62 -7.11
C SER A 148 17.02 -5.64 -5.99
N PHE A 149 17.33 -6.88 -6.37
CA PHE A 149 17.60 -7.97 -5.46
C PHE A 149 19.09 -8.30 -5.50
N SER A 150 19.73 -8.25 -4.33
CA SER A 150 21.08 -8.78 -4.13
C SER A 150 21.04 -10.25 -3.72
N SER A 151 19.91 -10.73 -3.19
CA SER A 151 19.61 -12.14 -2.95
C SER A 151 18.10 -12.34 -2.97
N PHE A 152 17.64 -13.45 -3.57
CA PHE A 152 16.26 -13.90 -3.47
C PHE A 152 16.22 -15.42 -3.43
N GLY A 153 15.85 -15.98 -2.28
CA GLY A 153 15.36 -17.34 -2.17
C GLY A 153 13.88 -17.35 -1.76
N ALA A 154 13.17 -18.40 -2.19
CA ALA A 154 11.72 -18.50 -2.07
C ALA A 154 11.26 -19.53 -1.01
N ASN A 155 12.19 -20.24 -0.38
CA ASN A 155 11.88 -21.26 0.62
C ASN A 155 11.92 -20.68 2.04
N PRO A 156 11.29 -21.34 3.02
CA PRO A 156 11.46 -21.00 4.43
C PRO A 156 12.94 -20.97 4.84
N GLY A 157 13.34 -19.94 5.57
CA GLY A 157 14.74 -19.74 5.98
C GLY A 157 15.66 -19.13 4.91
N ASP A 158 15.23 -19.06 3.64
CA ASP A 158 15.97 -18.33 2.62
C ASP A 158 15.94 -16.83 2.88
N ARG A 159 16.95 -16.14 2.34
CA ARG A 159 17.10 -14.68 2.48
C ARG A 159 16.64 -13.93 1.24
N VAL A 160 15.93 -12.84 1.48
CA VAL A 160 15.54 -11.86 0.46
C VAL A 160 16.11 -10.51 0.83
N THR A 161 17.11 -10.06 0.08
CA THR A 161 17.85 -8.83 0.34
C THR A 161 17.86 -7.97 -0.92
N GLY A 162 17.67 -6.66 -0.74
CA GLY A 162 17.61 -5.74 -1.86
C GLY A 162 17.31 -4.31 -1.46
N SER A 163 16.95 -3.52 -2.46
CA SER A 163 16.50 -2.14 -2.28
C SER A 163 15.51 -1.76 -3.37
N PHE A 164 14.73 -0.71 -3.11
CA PHE A 164 13.91 -0.07 -4.14
C PHE A 164 14.02 1.45 -4.05
N SER A 165 13.73 2.12 -5.16
CA SER A 165 13.42 3.55 -5.24
C SER A 165 12.14 3.67 -6.05
N ALA A 166 11.03 3.94 -5.38
CA ALA A 166 9.70 3.98 -5.97
C ALA A 166 9.25 5.42 -6.17
N VAL A 167 8.66 5.70 -7.34
CA VAL A 167 7.88 6.91 -7.58
C VAL A 167 6.42 6.57 -7.34
N VAL A 168 5.81 7.28 -6.40
CA VAL A 168 4.46 7.02 -5.90
C VAL A 168 3.58 8.23 -6.18
N GLU A 169 2.46 8.00 -6.86
CA GLU A 169 1.43 8.99 -7.10
C GLU A 169 0.39 8.92 -5.97
N ASP A 170 0.01 10.08 -5.40
CA ASP A 170 -1.07 10.14 -4.41
C ASP A 170 -2.43 10.38 -5.08
N GLY A 171 -3.22 9.32 -5.18
CA GLY A 171 -4.58 9.39 -5.70
C GLY A 171 -5.53 10.27 -4.88
N SER A 172 -5.21 10.58 -3.63
CA SER A 172 -5.97 11.48 -2.76
C SER A 172 -5.76 12.96 -3.09
N ASP A 173 -4.78 13.28 -3.93
CA ASP A 173 -4.56 14.64 -4.41
C ASP A 173 -5.51 15.00 -5.56
N SER A 174 -6.10 16.19 -5.47
CA SER A 174 -7.00 16.75 -6.47
C SER A 174 -6.26 17.45 -7.61
N ALA A 175 -4.94 17.67 -7.48
CA ALA A 175 -4.11 18.26 -8.53
C ALA A 175 -4.07 17.40 -9.81
N THR A 176 -3.87 18.05 -10.96
CA THR A 176 -3.66 17.39 -12.27
C THR A 176 -2.46 18.04 -12.98
N PRO A 177 -1.36 17.31 -13.24
CA PRO A 177 -1.13 15.92 -12.83
C PRO A 177 -1.09 15.77 -11.30
N LYS A 178 -1.39 14.56 -10.81
CA LYS A 178 -1.34 14.26 -9.38
C LYS A 178 0.10 14.39 -8.86
N ALA A 179 0.25 14.78 -7.61
CA ALA A 179 1.57 14.86 -6.99
C ALA A 179 2.24 13.48 -6.92
N THR A 180 3.55 13.48 -7.20
CA THR A 180 4.40 12.29 -7.12
C THR A 180 5.46 12.47 -6.04
N TYR A 181 5.76 11.38 -5.34
CA TYR A 181 6.73 11.32 -4.26
C TYR A 181 7.73 10.20 -4.49
N THR A 182 8.95 10.39 -4.02
CA THR A 182 9.97 9.34 -4.01
C THR A 182 10.05 8.72 -2.63
N ILE A 183 9.93 7.39 -2.58
CA ILE A 183 10.20 6.58 -1.40
C ILE A 183 11.24 5.53 -1.78
N ALA A 184 12.38 5.51 -1.08
CA ALA A 184 13.42 4.52 -1.27
C ALA A 184 13.71 3.80 0.05
N ALA A 185 13.95 2.49 -0.04
CA ALA A 185 14.31 1.69 1.12
C ALA A 185 15.24 0.54 0.75
N SER A 186 16.05 0.14 1.72
CA SER A 186 16.79 -1.12 1.71
C SER A 186 16.06 -2.12 2.60
N PHE A 187 16.03 -3.38 2.18
CA PHE A 187 15.33 -4.45 2.89
C PHE A 187 16.19 -5.71 2.97
N ASP A 188 15.97 -6.45 4.05
CA ASP A 188 16.66 -7.68 4.31
C ASP A 188 15.83 -8.60 5.20
N PHE A 189 15.33 -9.69 4.64
CA PHE A 189 14.36 -10.56 5.30
C PHE A 189 14.77 -12.02 5.21
N VAL A 190 14.42 -12.78 6.24
CA VAL A 190 14.44 -14.25 6.23
C VAL A 190 13.01 -14.75 6.12
N ASN A 191 12.74 -15.58 5.13
CA ASN A 191 11.41 -16.13 4.86
C ASN A 191 10.86 -16.97 6.03
N GLU A 192 9.55 -16.89 6.26
CA GLU A 192 8.85 -17.52 7.39
C GLU A 192 9.31 -17.03 8.77
N THR A 193 9.73 -15.76 8.84
CA THR A 193 10.13 -15.14 10.11
C THR A 193 9.43 -13.81 10.35
N ALA A 194 9.36 -13.42 11.62
CA ALA A 194 8.89 -12.10 12.02
C ALA A 194 9.55 -11.66 13.32
N GLY A 195 9.47 -10.39 13.70
CA GLY A 195 9.76 -9.99 15.09
C GLY A 195 11.11 -9.32 15.35
N ALA A 196 11.55 -8.43 14.47
CA ALA A 196 12.24 -7.25 14.98
C ALA A 196 11.16 -6.28 15.51
N VAL A 197 10.99 -6.22 16.84
CA VAL A 197 10.43 -5.01 17.46
C VAL A 197 11.54 -3.98 17.39
N LEU A 198 11.54 -3.17 16.33
CA LEU A 198 12.51 -2.07 16.24
C LEU A 198 12.21 -1.10 17.40
N PRO A 199 13.23 -0.46 18.00
CA PRO A 199 12.99 0.58 18.99
C PRO A 199 11.93 1.53 18.43
N ALA A 200 10.86 1.74 19.18
CA ALA A 200 9.77 2.59 18.74
C ALA A 200 10.40 3.90 18.23
N PRO A 201 10.18 4.26 16.96
CA PRO A 201 10.69 5.50 16.42
C PRO A 201 10.24 6.63 17.35
N ALA A 202 11.08 7.63 17.59
CA ALA A 202 10.63 8.86 18.24
C ALA A 202 9.42 9.37 17.43
N ALA A 203 8.23 9.21 17.99
CA ALA A 203 7.02 9.02 17.22
C ALA A 203 6.57 10.32 16.54
N ALA A 204 5.59 10.19 15.64
CA ALA A 204 4.71 11.27 15.20
C ALA A 204 4.35 12.27 16.32
N SER A 205 4.25 11.80 17.57
CA SER A 205 4.02 12.63 18.76
C SER A 205 5.06 13.73 18.99
N ALA A 206 6.31 13.57 18.56
CA ALA A 206 7.34 14.61 18.71
C ALA A 206 7.06 15.85 17.84
N ALA A 207 6.30 15.69 16.75
CA ALA A 207 5.87 16.78 15.89
C ALA A 207 4.54 17.40 16.33
N ALA A 208 3.84 16.80 17.31
CA ALA A 208 2.56 17.30 17.80
C ALA A 208 2.67 18.73 18.35
N PRO A 209 3.69 19.11 19.16
CA PRO A 209 3.84 20.50 19.58
C PRO A 209 4.03 21.49 18.42
N SER A 210 4.71 21.09 17.34
CA SER A 210 4.84 21.92 16.15
C SER A 210 3.51 22.06 15.41
N TYR A 211 2.70 20.99 15.34
CA TYR A 211 1.36 21.04 14.77
C TYR A 211 0.44 21.94 15.60
N ASP A 212 0.40 21.74 16.92
CA ASP A 212 -0.45 22.50 17.85
C ASP A 212 -0.12 24.00 17.77
N ALA A 213 1.17 24.34 17.74
CA ALA A 213 1.62 25.72 17.74
C ALA A 213 1.46 26.43 16.38
N LYS A 214 1.54 25.69 15.25
CA LYS A 214 1.68 26.30 13.92
C LYS A 214 0.55 25.97 12.94
N CYS A 215 -0.23 24.94 13.19
CA CYS A 215 -1.22 24.41 12.24
C CYS A 215 -2.63 24.33 12.84
N ALA A 216 -2.76 23.91 14.11
CA ALA A 216 -4.05 23.63 14.76
C ALA A 216 -4.96 24.87 14.92
N ALA A 217 -4.40 26.08 14.83
CA ALA A 217 -5.19 27.31 14.85
C ALA A 217 -6.10 27.44 13.62
N CYS A 218 -5.75 26.82 12.49
CA CYS A 218 -6.49 26.91 11.23
C CYS A 218 -7.07 25.56 10.80
N HIS A 219 -6.27 24.51 10.93
CA HIS A 219 -6.54 23.18 10.44
C HIS A 219 -7.00 22.25 11.56
N ALA A 220 -7.82 21.27 11.18
CA ALA A 220 -7.98 20.08 12.00
C ALA A 220 -7.03 18.95 11.55
N LEU A 221 -6.88 17.93 12.38
CA LEU A 221 -6.12 16.72 12.08
C LEU A 221 -6.92 15.46 12.43
N GLY A 222 -7.85 15.07 11.55
CA GLY A 222 -8.61 13.82 11.65
C GLY A 222 -9.19 13.56 13.05
N SER A 223 -8.73 12.51 13.71
CA SER A 223 -9.15 12.16 15.08
C SER A 223 -8.27 12.75 16.19
N TYR A 224 -7.18 13.43 15.86
CA TYR A 224 -6.30 14.09 16.83
C TYR A 224 -6.99 15.33 17.41
N ASP A 225 -7.55 16.17 16.54
CA ASP A 225 -8.48 17.22 16.89
C ASP A 225 -9.55 17.36 15.79
N SER A 226 -10.72 17.88 16.15
CA SER A 226 -11.86 18.02 15.24
C SER A 226 -12.22 19.49 14.96
N THR A 227 -11.44 20.44 15.47
CA THR A 227 -11.80 21.85 15.40
C THR A 227 -11.18 22.50 14.17
N THR A 228 -11.92 22.53 13.06
CA THR A 228 -11.52 23.33 11.89
C THR A 228 -11.90 24.79 12.08
N GLN A 229 -10.97 25.73 11.93
CA GLN A 229 -11.28 27.17 11.82
C GLN A 229 -11.41 27.61 10.36
N GLY A 230 -12.03 26.78 9.52
CA GLY A 230 -12.32 27.08 8.12
C GLY A 230 -11.28 26.59 7.11
N ALA A 231 -10.15 26.01 7.53
CA ALA A 231 -9.24 25.32 6.63
C ALA A 231 -9.55 23.82 6.50
N SER A 232 -9.05 23.19 5.42
CA SER A 232 -9.21 21.75 5.20
C SER A 232 -8.49 20.92 6.27
N ASP A 233 -9.05 19.76 6.59
CA ASP A 233 -8.40 18.72 7.39
C ASP A 233 -7.05 18.30 6.77
N LEU A 234 -6.03 18.13 7.63
CA LEU A 234 -4.67 17.75 7.27
C LEU A 234 -4.39 16.24 7.40
N ALA A 235 -5.34 15.45 7.88
CA ALA A 235 -5.25 13.99 7.92
C ALA A 235 -4.90 13.41 6.53
N LEU A 236 -3.90 12.53 6.48
CA LEU A 236 -3.35 11.94 5.26
C LEU A 236 -2.78 12.93 4.24
N LYS A 237 -2.50 14.19 4.64
CA LYS A 237 -1.99 15.25 3.74
C LYS A 237 -0.54 15.64 4.00
N GLY A 238 0.25 14.78 4.65
CA GLY A 238 1.67 15.01 4.90
C GLY A 238 2.43 15.35 3.61
N GLY A 239 2.17 14.64 2.52
CA GLY A 239 2.80 14.91 1.21
C GLY A 239 2.63 16.36 0.72
N LYS A 240 1.53 17.04 1.09
CA LYS A 240 1.25 18.43 0.68
C LYS A 240 2.15 19.45 1.36
N LEU A 241 2.79 19.12 2.48
CA LEU A 241 3.70 20.04 3.14
C LEU A 241 4.91 20.39 2.25
N THR A 242 5.35 19.47 1.37
CA THR A 242 6.47 19.73 0.45
C THR A 242 6.17 20.89 -0.50
N SER A 243 4.94 20.96 -1.02
CA SER A 243 4.54 22.01 -1.96
C SER A 243 4.20 23.34 -1.29
N GLN A 244 4.17 23.40 0.04
CA GLN A 244 3.85 24.62 0.81
C GLN A 244 5.05 25.17 1.58
N PHE A 245 6.01 24.30 1.94
CA PHE A 245 7.17 24.63 2.78
C PHE A 245 8.50 24.13 2.20
N GLY A 246 8.57 23.86 0.89
CA GLY A 246 9.82 23.59 0.19
C GLY A 246 10.84 24.73 0.38
N SER A 247 12.13 24.45 0.16
CA SER A 247 13.24 25.39 0.41
C SER A 247 13.10 26.74 -0.28
N ASP A 248 12.34 26.78 -1.37
CA ASP A 248 12.17 27.97 -2.22
C ASP A 248 10.85 28.70 -1.97
N LEU A 249 10.08 28.28 -0.96
CA LEU A 249 8.79 28.86 -0.64
C LEU A 249 8.89 29.74 0.61
N PRO A 250 8.17 30.88 0.65
CA PRO A 250 8.16 31.78 1.82
C PRO A 250 7.47 31.18 3.05
N GLY A 251 6.95 29.94 2.96
CA GLY A 251 6.11 29.30 3.95
C GLY A 251 4.62 29.48 3.66
N HIS A 252 3.78 29.14 4.65
CA HIS A 252 2.33 29.15 4.52
C HIS A 252 1.72 30.11 5.54
N GLN A 253 1.05 31.18 5.09
CA GLN A 253 0.43 32.19 5.98
C GLN A 253 1.41 32.79 7.02
N GLY A 254 2.67 33.02 6.62
CA GLY A 254 3.72 33.53 7.51
C GLY A 254 4.31 32.49 8.47
N VAL A 255 3.85 31.24 8.43
CA VAL A 255 4.46 30.12 9.14
C VAL A 255 5.63 29.58 8.33
N THR A 256 6.77 29.40 8.99
CA THR A 256 7.92 28.66 8.45
C THR A 256 8.18 27.40 9.26
N LEU A 257 8.71 26.38 8.59
CA LEU A 257 9.06 25.09 9.18
C LEU A 257 10.54 24.82 8.90
N SER A 258 11.28 24.43 9.93
CA SER A 258 12.59 23.82 9.72
C SER A 258 12.45 22.47 9.02
N GLN A 259 13.54 21.97 8.42
CA GLN A 259 13.51 20.67 7.74
C GLN A 259 13.09 19.52 8.68
N GLY A 260 13.51 19.56 9.96
CA GLY A 260 13.13 18.57 10.96
C GLY A 260 11.66 18.65 11.36
N GLU A 261 11.10 19.85 11.47
CA GLU A 261 9.67 20.02 11.71
C GLU A 261 8.85 19.56 10.50
N LEU A 262 9.31 19.89 9.29
CA LEU A 262 8.66 19.48 8.06
C LEU A 262 8.59 17.95 7.97
N SER A 263 9.70 17.24 8.18
CA SER A 263 9.70 15.77 8.14
C SER A 263 8.84 15.15 9.25
N GLY A 264 8.92 15.66 10.48
CA GLY A 264 8.10 15.20 11.60
C GLY A 264 6.61 15.42 11.36
N LEU A 265 6.23 16.61 10.87
CA LEU A 265 4.84 16.93 10.56
C LEU A 265 4.31 16.06 9.42
N LYS A 266 5.09 15.78 8.36
CA LYS A 266 4.65 14.84 7.32
C LYS A 266 4.24 13.48 7.88
N VAL A 267 5.05 12.94 8.79
CA VAL A 267 4.78 11.66 9.46
C VAL A 267 3.54 11.77 10.35
N LEU A 268 3.42 12.84 11.14
CA LEU A 268 2.27 13.07 12.01
C LEU A 268 0.98 13.20 11.21
N LEU A 269 0.96 14.04 10.19
CA LEU A 269 -0.22 14.28 9.35
C LEU A 269 -0.69 13.01 8.66
N ASN A 270 0.23 12.15 8.25
CA ASN A 270 -0.14 10.88 7.65
C ASN A 270 -0.45 9.77 8.67
N ALA A 271 -0.29 9.99 9.97
CA ALA A 271 -0.64 9.01 11.00
C ALA A 271 -2.12 9.09 11.43
N TYR A 272 -2.80 10.19 11.07
CA TYR A 272 -4.20 10.48 11.34
C TYR A 272 -4.96 10.63 10.01
#